data_AF-R6LZM4-F1
#
_entry.id   AF-R6LZM4-F1
#
_cell.length_a   1.000
_cell.length_b   1.000
_cell.length_c   1.000
_cell.angle_alpha   90.00
_cell.angle_beta   90.00
_cell.angle_gamma   90.00
#
_symmetry.space_group_name_H-M   'P 1'
#
loop_
_entity.id
_entity.type
_entity.pdbx_description
1 polymer ?
#
loop_
_entity_poly.entity_id
_entity_poly.type
_entity_poly.pdbx_seq_one_letter_code
_entity_poly.pdbx_strand_id
1 'polypeptide(L)'
;MIVIEIIMILIGLGAVIASFRLSNDNKKNDGVKAEIDSEQIDEKIREAVKKTEEEILNKADEKFSQISNDKIMGFNEYSNEIFDKIEKNHEETVFLYNMLTEKEKEIQNLIHSVDTTNADLRDETAKAYQKVKKQLSDVDSALKQMEVENVKDDTMKFLKAEEITTLSENGKENVFENDEVSKSEKNTVLDEEEAKAIAEITNEAYISHTQDDNIFEENNKSENKLNSNSEIIALYKKGRNVLEISKMLSIGQGEVKLVIDLYNAR
;
A
#
# COMPACT_ATOMS: atom_id res chain seq x y z
N MET A 1 117.16 -34.60 -0.92
CA MET A 1 115.69 -34.66 -0.75
C MET A 1 115.23 -33.68 0.32
N ILE A 2 115.21 -34.04 1.61
CA ILE A 2 114.61 -33.28 2.74
C ILE A 2 114.70 -31.74 2.65
N VAL A 3 115.87 -31.15 2.34
CA VAL A 3 116.03 -29.69 2.26
C VAL A 3 115.12 -29.04 1.19
N ILE A 4 114.93 -29.69 0.04
CA ILE A 4 114.06 -29.21 -1.06
C ILE A 4 112.58 -29.31 -0.66
N GLU A 5 112.24 -30.35 0.11
CA GLU A 5 110.90 -30.63 0.62
C GLU A 5 110.47 -29.56 1.65
N ILE A 6 111.36 -29.19 2.56
CA ILE A 6 111.16 -28.07 3.52
C ILE A 6 110.97 -26.73 2.78
N ILE A 7 111.74 -26.48 1.72
CA ILE A 7 111.62 -25.26 0.89
C ILE A 7 110.25 -25.20 0.20
N MET A 8 109.76 -26.32 -0.36
CA MET A 8 108.43 -26.39 -0.97
C MET A 8 107.30 -26.17 0.05
N ILE A 9 107.42 -26.71 1.27
CA ILE A 9 106.45 -26.47 2.36
C ILE A 9 106.41 -24.98 2.74
N LEU A 10 107.57 -24.32 2.86
CA LEU A 10 107.65 -22.89 3.18
C LEU A 10 107.05 -22.01 2.07
N ILE A 11 107.29 -22.34 0.79
CA ILE A 11 106.70 -21.63 -0.35
C ILE A 11 105.17 -21.83 -0.37
N GLY A 12 104.68 -23.06 -0.16
CA GLY A 12 103.25 -23.34 -0.08
C GLY A 12 102.55 -22.60 1.05
N LEU A 13 103.14 -22.58 2.25
CA LEU A 13 102.59 -21.87 3.41
C LEU A 13 102.59 -20.34 3.20
N GLY A 14 103.65 -19.81 2.57
CA GLY A 14 103.69 -18.42 2.12
C GLY A 14 102.60 -18.08 1.08
N ALA A 15 102.34 -18.97 0.13
CA ALA A 15 101.29 -18.80 -0.88
C ALA A 15 99.87 -18.78 -0.28
N VAL A 16 99.60 -19.57 0.76
CA VAL A 16 98.32 -19.55 1.48
C VAL A 16 98.13 -18.20 2.20
N ILE A 17 99.15 -17.69 2.89
CA ILE A 17 99.10 -16.38 3.56
C ILE A 17 98.94 -15.25 2.53
N ALA A 18 99.66 -15.32 1.40
CA ALA A 18 99.53 -14.37 0.30
C ALA A 18 98.12 -14.38 -0.32
N SER A 19 97.53 -15.57 -0.50
CA SER A 19 96.16 -15.72 -1.01
C SER A 19 95.13 -15.11 -0.06
N PHE A 20 95.28 -15.29 1.25
CA PHE A 20 94.40 -14.68 2.26
C PHE A 20 94.51 -13.15 2.26
N ARG A 21 95.72 -12.59 2.05
CA ARG A 21 95.91 -11.14 1.91
C ARG A 21 95.34 -10.59 0.60
N LEU A 22 95.57 -11.27 -0.53
CA LEU A 22 95.09 -10.85 -1.85
C LEU A 22 93.56 -10.89 -1.95
N SER A 23 92.92 -11.91 -1.36
CA SER A 23 91.45 -12.02 -1.28
C SER A 23 90.82 -10.86 -0.50
N ASN A 24 91.56 -10.24 0.42
CA ASN A 24 91.07 -9.14 1.27
C ASN A 24 91.37 -7.73 0.71
N ASP A 25 92.11 -7.61 -0.40
CA ASP A 25 92.50 -6.33 -1.02
C ASP A 25 91.83 -6.08 -2.40
N ASN A 26 90.84 -6.91 -2.76
CA ASN A 26 89.97 -6.72 -3.93
C ASN A 26 88.94 -5.59 -3.70
N LYS A 27 89.44 -4.38 -3.44
CA LYS A 27 88.63 -3.14 -3.38
C LYS A 27 89.16 -2.03 -4.29
N LYS A 28 89.61 -2.44 -5.48
CA LYS A 28 89.79 -1.55 -6.65
C LYS A 28 88.89 -2.02 -7.79
N ASN A 29 87.60 -1.73 -7.64
CA ASN A 29 86.68 -1.72 -8.78
C ASN A 29 87.16 -0.64 -9.75
N ASP A 30 87.37 -0.98 -11.02
CA ASP A 30 87.73 0.02 -12.02
C ASP A 30 86.58 1.01 -12.23
N GLY A 31 86.94 2.27 -12.43
CA GLY A 31 86.15 3.45 -12.12
C GLY A 31 85.04 3.79 -13.10
N VAL A 32 84.35 2.82 -13.73
CA VAL A 32 83.09 3.08 -14.44
C VAL A 32 81.97 3.28 -13.42
N LYS A 33 82.09 4.37 -12.65
CA LYS A 33 80.93 5.09 -12.16
C LYS A 33 80.19 5.63 -13.37
N ALA A 34 79.30 4.80 -13.92
CA ALA A 34 78.01 5.34 -14.30
C ALA A 34 77.42 5.91 -13.00
N GLU A 35 77.57 7.22 -12.80
CA GLU A 35 76.90 7.95 -11.75
C GLU A 35 75.43 8.04 -12.20
N ILE A 36 74.70 6.93 -11.99
CA ILE A 36 73.30 6.84 -12.36
C ILE A 36 72.56 7.77 -11.40
N ASP A 37 72.31 8.96 -11.92
CA ASP A 37 71.63 10.05 -11.26
C ASP A 37 70.33 9.55 -10.61
N SER A 38 70.32 9.53 -9.28
CA SER A 38 69.18 9.07 -8.49
C SER A 38 67.94 9.92 -8.72
N GLU A 39 68.12 11.20 -9.09
CA GLU A 39 67.01 12.12 -9.37
C GLU A 39 66.28 11.71 -10.67
N GLN A 40 67.00 11.25 -11.69
CA GLN A 40 66.42 10.68 -12.91
C GLN A 40 65.79 9.29 -12.73
N ILE A 41 66.18 8.53 -11.70
CA ILE A 41 65.48 7.28 -11.33
C ILE A 41 64.15 7.63 -10.68
N ASP A 42 64.17 8.52 -9.68
CA ASP A 42 62.96 8.94 -8.96
C ASP A 42 61.96 9.66 -9.88
N GLU A 43 62.42 10.47 -10.83
CA GLU A 43 61.56 11.10 -11.84
C GLU A 43 60.85 10.06 -12.72
N LYS A 44 61.58 9.06 -13.24
CA LYS A 44 60.98 7.97 -14.05
C LYS A 44 60.04 7.08 -13.25
N ILE A 45 60.32 6.86 -11.96
CA ILE A 45 59.39 6.15 -11.06
C ILE A 45 58.11 6.97 -10.87
N ARG A 46 58.21 8.30 -10.66
CA ARG A 46 57.05 9.19 -10.55
C ARG A 46 56.25 9.27 -11.85
N GLU A 47 56.90 9.35 -13.00
CA GLU A 47 56.24 9.33 -14.31
C GLU A 47 55.50 8.00 -14.55
N ALA A 48 56.15 6.87 -14.27
CA ALA A 48 55.53 5.55 -14.39
C ALA A 48 54.33 5.38 -13.44
N VAL A 49 54.47 5.80 -12.17
CA VAL A 49 53.36 5.78 -11.19
C VAL A 49 52.21 6.66 -11.65
N LYS A 50 52.47 7.90 -12.07
CA LYS A 50 51.44 8.83 -12.57
C LYS A 50 50.74 8.28 -13.83
N LYS A 51 51.48 7.65 -14.73
CA LYS A 51 50.89 6.99 -15.91
C LYS A 51 50.01 5.79 -15.52
N THR A 52 50.42 4.98 -14.55
CA THR A 52 49.59 3.87 -14.04
C THR A 52 48.37 4.39 -13.26
N GLU A 53 48.49 5.50 -12.53
CA GLU A 53 47.37 6.19 -11.89
C GLU A 53 46.36 6.69 -12.92
N GLU A 54 46.82 7.37 -13.97
CA GLU A 54 45.96 7.80 -15.09
C GLU A 54 45.32 6.61 -15.83
N GLU A 55 46.04 5.52 -16.07
CA GLU A 55 45.48 4.31 -16.71
C GLU A 55 44.41 3.65 -15.83
N ILE A 56 44.64 3.54 -14.52
CA ILE A 56 43.66 3.02 -13.56
C ILE A 56 42.44 3.93 -13.47
N LEU A 57 42.63 5.25 -13.43
CA LEU A 57 41.54 6.22 -13.28
C LEU A 57 40.66 6.28 -14.54
N ASN A 58 41.25 6.36 -15.74
CA ASN A 58 40.49 6.26 -16.99
C ASN A 58 39.69 4.95 -17.10
N LYS A 59 40.28 3.82 -16.65
CA LYS A 59 39.60 2.51 -16.63
C LYS A 59 38.52 2.43 -15.57
N ALA A 60 38.69 3.11 -14.44
CA ALA A 60 37.65 3.24 -13.41
C ALA A 60 36.48 4.09 -13.93
N ASP A 61 36.75 5.21 -14.60
CA ASP A 61 35.74 6.07 -15.20
C ASP A 61 35.00 5.39 -16.36
N GLU A 62 35.68 4.61 -17.19
CA GLU A 62 35.05 3.77 -18.23
C GLU A 62 34.11 2.73 -17.59
N LYS A 63 34.57 1.99 -16.58
CA LYS A 63 33.74 1.00 -15.88
C LYS A 63 32.60 1.63 -15.10
N PHE A 64 32.81 2.80 -14.49
CA PHE A 64 31.78 3.55 -13.79
C PHE A 64 30.73 4.09 -14.77
N SER A 65 31.14 4.61 -15.92
CA SER A 65 30.25 5.04 -17.00
C SER A 65 29.41 3.87 -17.53
N GLN A 66 30.03 2.71 -17.75
CA GLN A 66 29.32 1.49 -18.14
C GLN A 66 28.28 1.09 -17.08
N ILE A 67 28.71 0.89 -15.82
CA ILE A 67 27.82 0.49 -14.72
C ILE A 67 26.72 1.52 -14.45
N SER A 68 27.00 2.82 -14.63
CA SER A 68 26.01 3.89 -14.52
C SER A 68 24.98 3.82 -15.64
N ASN A 69 25.40 3.60 -16.89
CA ASN A 69 24.49 3.45 -18.02
C ASN A 69 23.63 2.18 -17.88
N ASP A 70 24.22 1.05 -17.50
CA ASP A 70 23.50 -0.20 -17.24
C ASP A 70 22.45 -0.02 -16.12
N LYS A 71 22.81 0.71 -15.06
CA LYS A 71 21.89 1.07 -13.96
C LYS A 71 20.78 2.03 -14.39
N ILE A 72 21.10 3.04 -15.20
CA ILE A 72 20.11 3.99 -15.72
C ILE A 72 19.12 3.26 -16.65
N MET A 73 19.61 2.32 -17.48
CA MET A 73 18.76 1.49 -18.34
C MET A 73 17.79 0.64 -17.52
N GLY A 74 18.30 -0.21 -16.60
CA GLY A 74 17.44 -1.06 -15.77
C GLY A 74 16.54 -0.28 -14.81
N PHE A 75 16.97 0.90 -14.33
CA PHE A 75 16.11 1.79 -13.54
C PHE A 75 15.00 2.42 -14.39
N ASN A 76 15.28 2.79 -15.64
CA ASN A 76 14.29 3.32 -16.58
C ASN A 76 13.27 2.24 -16.96
N GLU A 77 13.72 1.03 -17.32
CA GLU A 77 12.86 -0.13 -17.59
C GLU A 77 11.90 -0.43 -16.42
N TYR A 78 12.43 -0.53 -15.20
CA TYR A 78 11.63 -0.75 -13.99
C TYR A 78 10.71 0.44 -13.65
N SER A 79 11.15 1.68 -13.87
CA SER A 79 10.33 2.87 -13.65
C SER A 79 9.15 2.92 -14.62
N ASN A 80 9.35 2.55 -15.89
CA ASN A 80 8.28 2.49 -16.87
C ASN A 80 7.29 1.37 -16.53
N GLU A 81 7.75 0.18 -16.11
CA GLU A 81 6.86 -0.89 -15.63
C GLU A 81 6.01 -0.45 -14.41
N ILE A 82 6.54 0.43 -13.55
CA ILE A 82 5.77 1.06 -12.47
C ILE A 82 4.80 2.12 -13.02
N PHE A 83 5.25 3.00 -13.93
CA PHE A 83 4.39 4.04 -14.49
C PHE A 83 3.21 3.47 -15.29
N ASP A 84 3.42 2.42 -16.09
CA ASP A 84 2.35 1.71 -16.80
C ASP A 84 1.29 1.16 -15.83
N LYS A 85 1.73 0.62 -14.68
CA LYS A 85 0.83 0.13 -13.61
C LYS A 85 0.13 1.28 -12.87
N ILE A 86 0.80 2.41 -12.65
CA ILE A 86 0.20 3.60 -12.04
C ILE A 86 -0.85 4.20 -12.99
N GLU A 87 -0.55 4.32 -14.27
CA GLU A 87 -1.48 4.82 -15.29
C GLU A 87 -2.71 3.92 -15.41
N LYS A 88 -2.52 2.59 -15.54
CA LYS A 88 -3.61 1.62 -15.53
C LYS A 88 -4.46 1.68 -14.25
N ASN A 89 -3.83 1.66 -13.07
CA ASN A 89 -4.57 1.70 -11.81
C ASN A 89 -5.30 3.05 -11.63
N HIS A 90 -4.75 4.15 -12.17
CA HIS A 90 -5.40 5.46 -12.19
C HIS A 90 -6.58 5.48 -13.16
N GLU A 91 -6.44 4.92 -14.36
CA GLU A 91 -7.55 4.75 -15.33
C GLU A 91 -8.68 3.91 -14.72
N GLU A 92 -8.37 2.76 -14.12
CA GLU A 92 -9.36 1.91 -13.43
C GLU A 92 -10.03 2.65 -12.26
N THR A 93 -9.28 3.44 -11.49
CA THR A 93 -9.84 4.24 -10.38
C THR A 93 -10.76 5.37 -10.87
N VAL A 94 -10.37 6.08 -11.93
CA VAL A 94 -11.18 7.15 -12.55
C VAL A 94 -12.40 6.56 -13.23
N PHE A 95 -12.27 5.40 -13.87
CA PHE A 95 -13.38 4.63 -14.44
C PHE A 95 -14.38 4.19 -13.36
N LEU A 96 -13.90 3.64 -12.23
CA LEU A 96 -14.74 3.29 -11.08
C LEU A 96 -15.48 4.51 -10.52
N TYR A 97 -14.81 5.66 -10.38
CA TYR A 97 -15.44 6.91 -9.95
C TYR A 97 -16.51 7.40 -10.95
N ASN A 98 -16.22 7.34 -12.25
CA ASN A 98 -17.15 7.74 -13.30
C ASN A 98 -18.38 6.80 -13.35
N MET A 99 -18.17 5.48 -13.27
CA MET A 99 -19.25 4.50 -13.18
C MET A 99 -20.09 4.69 -11.91
N LEU A 100 -19.47 4.95 -10.76
CA LEU A 100 -20.20 5.21 -9.51
C LEU A 100 -21.07 6.47 -9.64
N THR A 101 -20.54 7.54 -10.22
CA THR A 101 -21.26 8.79 -10.50
C THR A 101 -22.40 8.58 -11.50
N GLU A 102 -22.18 7.75 -12.53
CA GLU A 102 -23.22 7.39 -13.50
C GLU A 102 -24.32 6.55 -12.85
N LYS A 103 -23.97 5.59 -11.98
CA LYS A 103 -24.94 4.79 -11.22
C LYS A 103 -25.71 5.58 -10.18
N GLU A 104 -25.09 6.56 -9.51
CA GLU A 104 -25.81 7.51 -8.65
C GLU A 104 -26.87 8.25 -9.46
N LYS A 105 -26.52 8.71 -10.67
CA LYS A 105 -27.44 9.40 -11.59
C LYS A 105 -28.53 8.46 -12.14
N GLU A 106 -28.22 7.21 -12.46
CA GLU A 106 -29.23 6.18 -12.79
C GLU A 106 -30.23 6.00 -11.65
N ILE A 107 -29.75 5.92 -10.41
CA ILE A 107 -30.58 5.76 -9.20
C ILE A 107 -31.43 7.02 -8.96
N GLN A 108 -30.89 8.24 -9.09
CA GLN A 108 -31.68 9.47 -8.97
C GLN A 108 -32.78 9.56 -10.05
N ASN A 109 -32.48 9.20 -11.30
CA ASN A 109 -33.48 9.13 -12.37
C ASN A 109 -34.56 8.08 -12.10
N LEU A 110 -34.17 6.91 -11.56
CA LEU A 110 -35.12 5.86 -11.17
C LEU A 110 -36.04 6.34 -10.05
N ILE A 111 -35.49 6.97 -8.99
CA ILE A 111 -36.27 7.58 -7.90
C ILE A 111 -37.27 8.59 -8.46
N HIS A 112 -36.85 9.52 -9.33
CA HIS A 112 -37.77 10.47 -9.96
C HIS A 112 -38.88 9.78 -10.77
N SER A 113 -38.59 8.70 -11.49
CA SER A 113 -39.62 7.93 -12.22
C SER A 113 -40.59 7.16 -11.32
N VAL A 114 -40.11 6.73 -10.14
CA VAL A 114 -40.94 6.12 -9.09
C VAL A 114 -41.82 7.19 -8.43
N ASP A 115 -41.28 8.37 -8.14
CA ASP A 115 -42.03 9.50 -7.58
C ASP A 115 -43.15 9.96 -8.52
N THR A 116 -42.89 10.09 -9.83
CA THR A 116 -43.95 10.41 -10.80
C THR A 116 -44.99 9.31 -10.88
N THR A 117 -44.59 8.04 -10.92
CA THR A 117 -45.53 6.91 -10.97
C THR A 117 -46.38 6.84 -9.70
N ASN A 118 -45.80 7.14 -8.53
CA ASN A 118 -46.50 7.21 -7.24
C ASN A 118 -47.49 8.39 -7.20
N ALA A 119 -47.12 9.55 -7.74
CA ALA A 119 -48.03 10.69 -7.91
C ALA A 119 -49.21 10.36 -8.85
N ASP A 120 -48.94 9.71 -9.99
CA ASP A 120 -49.96 9.29 -10.95
C ASP A 120 -50.90 8.23 -10.35
N LEU A 121 -50.38 7.24 -9.62
CA LEU A 121 -51.19 6.26 -8.88
C LEU A 121 -52.03 6.90 -7.76
N ARG A 122 -51.52 7.95 -7.09
CA ARG A 122 -52.26 8.73 -6.08
C ARG A 122 -53.39 9.55 -6.71
N ASP A 123 -53.18 10.11 -7.90
CA ASP A 123 -54.21 10.82 -8.65
C ASP A 123 -55.24 9.86 -9.27
N GLU A 124 -54.83 8.73 -9.83
CA GLU A 124 -55.75 7.70 -10.32
C GLU A 124 -56.58 7.09 -9.19
N THR A 125 -55.99 6.75 -8.04
CA THR A 125 -56.76 6.28 -6.87
C THR A 125 -57.70 7.36 -6.34
N ALA A 126 -57.29 8.63 -6.28
CA ALA A 126 -58.19 9.74 -5.92
C ALA A 126 -59.37 9.88 -6.91
N LYS A 127 -59.11 9.78 -8.22
CA LYS A 127 -60.13 9.76 -9.27
C LYS A 127 -61.06 8.54 -9.16
N ALA A 128 -60.52 7.36 -8.83
CA ALA A 128 -61.29 6.14 -8.60
C ALA A 128 -62.21 6.28 -7.37
N TYR A 129 -61.69 6.77 -6.24
CA TYR A 129 -62.51 7.07 -5.06
C TYR A 129 -63.61 8.10 -5.35
N GLN A 130 -63.32 9.15 -6.13
CA GLN A 130 -64.36 10.11 -6.56
C GLN A 130 -65.40 9.46 -7.49
N LYS A 131 -64.99 8.56 -8.40
CA LYS A 131 -65.89 7.84 -9.31
C LYS A 131 -66.80 6.87 -8.55
N VAL A 132 -66.26 6.07 -7.65
CA VAL A 132 -67.01 5.18 -6.75
C VAL A 132 -67.97 5.99 -5.86
N LYS A 133 -67.53 7.11 -5.30
CA LYS A 133 -68.39 8.00 -4.49
C LYS A 133 -69.56 8.57 -5.29
N LYS A 134 -69.34 8.97 -6.57
CA LYS A 134 -70.42 9.40 -7.47
C LYS A 134 -71.39 8.27 -7.77
N GLN A 135 -70.89 7.08 -8.12
CA GLN A 135 -71.72 5.91 -8.36
C GLN A 135 -72.55 5.51 -7.13
N LEU A 136 -72.01 5.66 -5.91
CA LEU A 136 -72.80 5.48 -4.68
C LEU A 136 -73.90 6.54 -4.53
N SER A 137 -73.64 7.82 -4.80
CA SER A 137 -74.69 8.85 -4.74
C SER A 137 -75.76 8.67 -5.83
N ASP A 138 -75.39 8.16 -7.00
CA ASP A 138 -76.32 7.89 -8.10
C ASP A 138 -77.22 6.67 -7.76
N VAL A 139 -76.65 5.62 -7.15
CA VAL A 139 -77.38 4.44 -6.67
C VAL A 139 -78.27 4.77 -5.47
N ASP A 140 -77.82 5.54 -4.50
CA ASP A 140 -78.64 5.99 -3.35
C ASP A 140 -79.80 6.89 -3.81
N SER A 141 -79.56 7.72 -4.84
CA SER A 141 -80.62 8.51 -5.49
C SER A 141 -81.61 7.65 -6.28
N ALA A 142 -81.19 6.52 -6.84
CA ALA A 142 -82.06 5.55 -7.51
C ALA A 142 -82.85 4.69 -6.51
N LEU A 143 -82.26 4.30 -5.39
CA LEU A 143 -82.92 3.54 -4.32
C LEU A 143 -84.08 4.35 -3.72
N LYS A 144 -83.84 5.65 -3.47
CA LYS A 144 -84.88 6.63 -3.04
C LYS A 144 -85.98 6.88 -4.09
N GLN A 145 -85.83 6.43 -5.33
CA GLN A 145 -86.88 6.44 -6.35
C GLN A 145 -87.63 5.10 -6.46
N MET A 146 -87.10 4.02 -5.88
CA MET A 146 -87.78 2.72 -5.77
C MET A 146 -88.57 2.57 -4.46
N GLU A 147 -88.23 3.31 -3.40
CA GLU A 147 -88.84 3.21 -2.07
C GLU A 147 -90.21 3.93 -1.94
N VAL A 148 -91.10 3.74 -2.93
CA VAL A 148 -92.47 4.29 -2.94
C VAL A 148 -93.53 3.20 -3.20
N GLU A 149 -93.43 2.05 -2.52
CA GLU A 149 -94.60 1.20 -2.25
C GLU A 149 -94.40 0.29 -1.01
N ASN A 150 -95.47 0.08 -0.24
CA ASN A 150 -95.62 -0.80 0.95
C ASN A 150 -94.60 -0.63 2.10
N VAL A 151 -94.80 0.19 3.15
CA VAL A 151 -95.93 0.26 4.13
C VAL A 151 -96.01 -0.94 5.10
N LYS A 152 -95.52 -0.74 6.35
CA LYS A 152 -95.96 -1.37 7.64
C LYS A 152 -95.59 -2.86 7.88
N ASP A 153 -95.52 -3.36 9.12
CA ASP A 153 -95.56 -2.77 10.48
C ASP A 153 -94.77 -3.63 11.49
N ASP A 154 -94.51 -3.08 12.68
CA ASP A 154 -94.05 -3.68 13.95
C ASP A 154 -93.83 -5.22 14.06
N THR A 155 -92.66 -5.61 14.58
CA THR A 155 -92.61 -6.43 15.82
C THR A 155 -91.31 -6.29 16.63
N MET A 156 -91.35 -5.48 17.68
CA MET A 156 -90.38 -5.55 18.78
C MET A 156 -90.62 -6.84 19.61
N LYS A 157 -89.56 -7.51 20.10
CA LYS A 157 -89.33 -7.83 21.54
C LYS A 157 -88.25 -8.90 21.83
N PHE A 158 -87.29 -8.51 22.68
CA PHE A 158 -86.51 -9.26 23.69
C PHE A 158 -85.92 -10.65 23.32
N LEU A 159 -84.60 -10.79 23.12
CA LEU A 159 -83.51 -10.80 24.12
C LEU A 159 -83.45 -12.03 25.05
N LYS A 160 -82.50 -12.95 24.77
CA LYS A 160 -81.53 -13.45 25.77
C LYS A 160 -80.37 -14.27 25.16
N ALA A 161 -79.16 -13.94 25.65
CA ALA A 161 -77.98 -14.79 25.89
C ALA A 161 -77.28 -15.49 24.68
N GLU A 162 -76.04 -15.14 24.28
CA GLU A 162 -74.73 -15.21 25.00
C GLU A 162 -74.11 -16.63 24.86
N GLU A 163 -72.82 -16.83 24.54
CA GLU A 163 -71.60 -15.98 24.41
C GLU A 163 -70.87 -16.36 23.08
N ILE A 164 -69.94 -15.64 22.44
CA ILE A 164 -69.24 -14.36 22.73
C ILE A 164 -69.52 -13.33 21.59
N THR A 165 -68.65 -12.57 20.89
CA THR A 165 -67.16 -12.42 20.78
C THR A 165 -66.78 -10.94 20.50
N THR A 166 -65.54 -10.66 20.07
CA THR A 166 -64.82 -9.37 20.17
C THR A 166 -64.31 -8.78 18.85
N LEU A 167 -63.97 -7.48 18.88
CA LEU A 167 -63.37 -6.61 17.82
C LEU A 167 -64.41 -6.02 16.83
N SER A 168 -65.01 -4.83 17.03
CA SER A 168 -64.64 -3.55 17.70
C SER A 168 -63.81 -2.57 16.87
N GLU A 169 -64.40 -1.99 15.82
CA GLU A 169 -64.00 -0.68 15.29
C GLU A 169 -64.80 0.46 15.97
N ASN A 170 -64.17 1.63 16.11
CA ASN A 170 -64.81 2.87 16.56
C ASN A 170 -64.03 4.05 15.95
N GLY A 171 -64.66 5.20 15.73
CA GLY A 171 -63.94 6.31 15.08
C GLY A 171 -64.56 7.70 15.24
N LYS A 172 -63.97 8.64 14.49
CA LYS A 172 -64.38 10.04 14.22
C LYS A 172 -63.89 11.16 15.17
N GLU A 173 -62.99 11.97 14.58
CA GLU A 173 -63.27 13.39 14.21
C GLU A 173 -63.08 14.50 15.27
N ASN A 174 -61.99 15.27 15.14
CA ASN A 174 -61.88 16.74 15.00
C ASN A 174 -60.37 17.12 15.03
N VAL A 175 -59.73 17.86 14.09
CA VAL A 175 -59.91 19.24 13.56
C VAL A 175 -59.00 20.27 14.28
N PHE A 176 -57.85 20.58 13.65
CA PHE A 176 -56.93 21.73 13.86
C PHE A 176 -56.22 21.78 15.26
N GLU A 177 -55.08 22.46 15.49
CA GLU A 177 -54.36 23.53 14.77
C GLU A 177 -52.82 23.53 15.10
N ASN A 178 -52.00 24.16 14.24
CA ASN A 178 -50.62 24.72 14.43
C ASN A 178 -49.38 23.88 14.86
N ASP A 179 -48.32 24.03 14.04
CA ASP A 179 -46.90 24.38 14.33
C ASP A 179 -45.90 23.50 15.13
N GLU A 180 -44.77 23.24 14.43
CA GLU A 180 -43.36 23.08 14.86
C GLU A 180 -42.84 21.86 15.66
N VAL A 181 -41.49 21.76 15.65
CA VAL A 181 -40.57 20.99 16.52
C VAL A 181 -40.36 19.48 16.25
N SER A 182 -39.41 19.23 15.34
CA SER A 182 -38.27 18.29 15.38
C SER A 182 -38.18 17.09 16.36
N LYS A 183 -37.41 16.08 15.89
CA LYS A 183 -36.89 14.86 16.55
C LYS A 183 -37.90 13.72 16.68
N SER A 184 -37.72 12.55 16.07
CA SER A 184 -36.53 11.68 15.89
C SER A 184 -36.13 10.88 17.14
N GLU A 185 -36.90 9.84 17.46
CA GLU A 185 -36.35 8.61 18.04
C GLU A 185 -37.37 7.45 17.93
N LYS A 186 -36.97 6.36 17.25
CA LYS A 186 -36.84 5.00 17.82
C LYS A 186 -37.26 3.86 16.87
N ASN A 187 -36.27 3.03 16.57
CA ASN A 187 -36.25 1.66 16.06
C ASN A 187 -37.60 0.98 15.69
N THR A 188 -37.74 0.65 14.40
CA THR A 188 -38.23 -0.69 14.02
C THR A 188 -37.08 -1.68 14.16
N VAL A 189 -37.32 -2.83 14.81
CA VAL A 189 -36.34 -3.93 14.87
C VAL A 189 -36.33 -4.65 13.52
N LEU A 190 -35.15 -5.01 13.02
CA LEU A 190 -34.97 -5.93 11.90
C LEU A 190 -34.66 -7.33 12.46
N ASP A 191 -35.20 -8.37 11.83
CA ASP A 191 -35.11 -9.73 12.36
C ASP A 191 -33.72 -10.37 12.17
N GLU A 192 -33.36 -11.27 13.09
CA GLU A 192 -31.99 -11.78 13.26
C GLU A 192 -31.51 -12.70 12.11
N GLU A 193 -32.39 -13.03 11.16
CA GLU A 193 -32.06 -13.76 9.93
C GLU A 193 -31.66 -12.82 8.78
N GLU A 194 -32.32 -11.67 8.60
CA GLU A 194 -31.94 -10.69 7.56
C GLU A 194 -30.56 -10.08 7.85
N ALA A 195 -30.27 -9.80 9.12
CA ALA A 195 -28.95 -9.32 9.54
C ALA A 195 -27.81 -10.33 9.24
N LYS A 196 -28.11 -11.64 9.26
CA LYS A 196 -27.14 -12.68 8.89
C LYS A 196 -26.98 -12.80 7.38
N ALA A 197 -28.08 -12.79 6.62
CA ALA A 197 -28.03 -12.86 5.16
C ALA A 197 -27.20 -11.69 4.57
N ILE A 198 -27.36 -10.48 5.10
CA ILE A 198 -26.57 -9.31 4.68
C ILE A 198 -25.08 -9.50 5.02
N ALA A 199 -24.77 -9.99 6.22
CA ALA A 199 -23.37 -10.23 6.65
C ALA A 199 -22.68 -11.35 5.82
N GLU A 200 -23.43 -12.41 5.48
CA GLU A 200 -22.94 -13.54 4.68
C GLU A 200 -22.64 -13.10 3.24
N ILE A 201 -23.56 -12.35 2.61
CA ILE A 201 -23.34 -11.74 1.28
C ILE A 201 -22.11 -10.80 1.28
N THR A 202 -21.90 -10.00 2.34
CA THR A 202 -20.71 -9.14 2.42
C THR A 202 -19.38 -9.91 2.57
N ASN A 203 -19.41 -11.13 3.10
CA ASN A 203 -18.21 -11.98 3.20
C ASN A 203 -17.98 -12.78 1.91
N GLU A 204 -19.01 -13.33 1.26
CA GLU A 204 -18.83 -14.07 0.01
C GLU A 204 -18.33 -13.16 -1.14
N ALA A 205 -18.81 -11.91 -1.19
CA ALA A 205 -18.29 -10.88 -2.10
C ALA A 205 -16.81 -10.51 -1.84
N TYR A 206 -16.25 -10.88 -0.68
CA TYR A 206 -14.85 -10.63 -0.30
C TYR A 206 -13.93 -11.85 -0.54
N ILE A 207 -14.49 -13.00 -0.94
CA ILE A 207 -13.77 -14.29 -1.02
C ILE A 207 -13.61 -14.80 -2.47
N SER A 208 -14.34 -14.25 -3.44
CA SER A 208 -14.29 -14.71 -4.85
C SER A 208 -13.02 -14.35 -5.63
N HIS A 209 -12.14 -13.51 -5.08
CA HIS A 209 -10.93 -13.01 -5.76
C HIS A 209 -9.63 -13.20 -4.96
N THR A 210 -9.34 -14.44 -4.53
CA THR A 210 -8.00 -14.86 -4.09
C THR A 210 -7.50 -16.08 -4.88
N GLN A 211 -7.10 -15.84 -6.14
CA GLN A 211 -6.23 -16.74 -6.92
C GLN A 211 -5.12 -15.94 -7.63
N ASP A 212 -4.33 -15.20 -6.85
CA ASP A 212 -3.01 -14.69 -7.25
C ASP A 212 -2.18 -14.36 -6.00
N ASP A 213 -1.15 -15.18 -5.73
CA ASP A 213 -0.48 -15.29 -4.41
C ASP A 213 0.53 -14.16 -4.07
N ASN A 214 0.28 -12.91 -4.51
CA ASN A 214 1.24 -11.80 -4.34
C ASN A 214 0.75 -10.58 -3.54
N ILE A 215 -0.55 -10.42 -3.28
CA ILE A 215 -1.08 -9.20 -2.61
C ILE A 215 -1.00 -9.28 -1.07
N PHE A 216 -0.90 -10.48 -0.50
CA PHE A 216 -0.93 -10.67 0.96
C PHE A 216 0.37 -10.27 1.70
N GLU A 217 1.51 -10.14 1.00
CA GLU A 217 2.75 -9.66 1.60
C GLU A 217 2.73 -8.15 1.89
N GLU A 218 2.18 -7.32 1.00
CA GLU A 218 2.47 -5.88 0.97
C GLU A 218 1.87 -5.11 2.15
N ASN A 219 0.65 -5.48 2.57
CA ASN A 219 0.00 -4.93 3.77
C ASN A 219 0.77 -5.31 5.05
N ASN A 220 1.18 -6.58 5.19
CA ASN A 220 2.01 -7.06 6.30
C ASN A 220 3.37 -6.33 6.32
N LYS A 221 4.01 -6.15 5.16
CA LYS A 221 5.29 -5.42 5.00
C LYS A 221 5.19 -3.98 5.49
N SER A 222 4.06 -3.33 5.21
CA SER A 222 3.82 -1.92 5.55
C SER A 222 3.69 -1.71 7.06
N GLU A 223 2.85 -2.50 7.75
CA GLU A 223 2.74 -2.44 9.21
C GLU A 223 4.05 -2.83 9.90
N ASN A 224 4.70 -3.89 9.44
CA ASN A 224 5.95 -4.38 10.02
C ASN A 224 7.10 -3.38 9.85
N LYS A 225 7.13 -2.62 8.74
CA LYS A 225 8.09 -1.52 8.53
C LYS A 225 7.82 -0.31 9.44
N LEU A 226 6.55 0.03 9.69
CA LEU A 226 6.20 1.08 10.67
C LEU A 226 6.61 0.66 12.09
N ASN A 227 6.38 -0.59 12.47
CA ASN A 227 6.82 -1.16 13.75
C ASN A 227 8.36 -1.11 13.88
N SER A 228 9.08 -1.59 12.87
CA SER A 228 10.55 -1.58 12.78
C SER A 228 11.14 -0.17 12.99
N ASN A 229 10.55 0.85 12.37
CA ASN A 229 10.99 2.24 12.55
C ASN A 229 10.81 2.73 14.01
N SER A 230 9.73 2.31 14.67
CA SER A 230 9.50 2.63 16.09
C SER A 230 10.52 1.94 17.00
N GLU A 231 10.91 0.70 16.69
CA GLU A 231 11.89 -0.05 17.47
C GLU A 231 13.32 0.49 17.31
N ILE A 232 13.71 0.94 16.10
CA ILE A 232 14.97 1.67 15.88
C ILE A 232 15.08 2.86 16.85
N ILE A 233 14.03 3.68 16.93
CA ILE A 233 14.00 4.86 17.80
C ILE A 233 14.01 4.45 19.28
N ALA A 234 13.31 3.37 19.66
CA ALA A 234 13.30 2.86 21.02
C ALA A 234 14.65 2.28 21.47
N LEU A 235 15.40 1.63 20.58
CA LEU A 235 16.75 1.14 20.86
C LEU A 235 17.78 2.27 20.89
N TYR A 236 17.68 3.26 20.00
CA TYR A 236 18.52 4.46 20.02
C TYR A 236 18.34 5.25 21.33
N LYS A 237 17.10 5.43 21.80
CA LYS A 237 16.80 6.03 23.12
C LYS A 237 17.35 5.25 24.31
N LYS A 238 17.61 3.95 24.16
CA LYS A 238 18.30 3.10 25.15
C LYS A 238 19.83 3.18 25.04
N GLY A 239 20.38 4.07 24.20
CA GLY A 239 21.81 4.27 24.03
C GLY A 239 22.53 3.21 23.18
N ARG A 240 21.79 2.41 22.39
CA ARG A 240 22.39 1.43 21.46
C ARG A 240 23.09 2.12 20.30
N ASN A 241 24.20 1.55 19.84
CA ASN A 241 24.91 2.02 18.65
C ASN A 241 24.13 1.62 17.37
N VAL A 242 24.20 2.44 16.32
CA VAL A 242 23.65 2.14 14.97
C VAL A 242 24.04 0.73 14.48
N LEU A 243 25.28 0.30 14.74
CA LEU A 243 25.78 -1.04 14.39
C LEU A 243 25.13 -2.16 15.22
N GLU A 244 24.75 -1.91 16.47
CA GLU A 244 24.03 -2.87 17.30
C GLU A 244 22.56 -2.97 16.88
N ILE A 245 21.90 -1.83 16.63
CA ILE A 245 20.50 -1.77 16.16
C ILE A 245 20.36 -2.50 14.81
N SER A 246 21.28 -2.23 13.88
CA SER A 246 21.36 -2.91 12.59
C SER A 246 21.47 -4.44 12.73
N LYS A 247 22.27 -4.93 13.70
CA LYS A 247 22.42 -6.36 13.98
C LYS A 247 21.23 -6.97 14.73
N MET A 248 20.58 -6.22 15.62
CA MET A 248 19.43 -6.70 16.39
C MET A 248 18.17 -6.84 15.52
N LEU A 249 17.96 -5.92 14.59
CA LEU A 249 16.77 -5.89 13.72
C LEU A 249 17.00 -6.49 12.34
N SER A 250 18.25 -6.87 12.00
CA SER A 250 18.68 -7.26 10.64
C SER A 250 18.45 -6.20 9.55
N ILE A 251 18.38 -4.92 9.95
CA ILE A 251 18.14 -3.76 9.08
C ILE A 251 19.49 -3.14 8.65
N GLY A 252 19.56 -2.61 7.43
CA GLY A 252 20.78 -1.96 6.92
C GLY A 252 21.20 -0.74 7.73
N GLN A 253 22.50 -0.59 8.02
CA GLN A 253 23.03 0.51 8.83
C GLN A 253 22.66 1.91 8.30
N GLY A 254 22.52 2.07 6.98
CA GLY A 254 22.06 3.32 6.35
C GLY A 254 20.60 3.64 6.62
N GLU A 255 19.72 2.63 6.67
CA GLU A 255 18.30 2.81 6.98
C GLU A 255 18.08 3.11 8.47
N VAL A 256 18.80 2.40 9.36
CA VAL A 256 18.87 2.73 10.79
C VAL A 256 19.33 4.17 11.01
N LYS A 257 20.39 4.60 10.30
CA LYS A 257 20.88 5.98 10.38
C LYS A 257 19.85 6.98 9.87
N LEU A 258 19.20 6.72 8.73
CA LEU A 258 18.19 7.61 8.15
C LEU A 258 17.01 7.83 9.10
N VAL A 259 16.52 6.76 9.75
CA VAL A 259 15.42 6.85 10.74
C VAL A 259 15.84 7.67 11.98
N ILE A 260 17.10 7.54 12.43
CA ILE A 260 17.64 8.32 13.55
C ILE A 260 17.84 9.79 13.17
N ASP A 261 18.39 10.07 11.98
CA ASP A 261 18.62 11.43 11.49
C ASP A 261 17.27 12.17 11.29
N LEU A 262 16.24 11.48 10.77
CA LEU A 262 14.87 12.00 10.67
C LEU A 262 14.19 12.20 12.04
N TYR A 263 14.49 11.35 13.03
CA TYR A 263 13.97 11.50 14.39
C TYR A 263 14.61 12.70 15.12
N ASN A 264 15.91 12.92 14.93
CA ASN A 264 16.65 14.03 15.53
C ASN A 264 16.40 15.39 14.85
N ALA A 265 15.78 15.41 13.66
CA ALA A 265 15.44 16.62 12.91
C ALA A 265 14.05 17.20 13.24
N ARG A 266 13.41 16.76 14.33
CA ARG A 266 12.00 17.03 14.65
C ARG A 266 11.76 17.43 16.11
#